data_AF-A0A218ZUT0-F1
#
_entry.id   AF-A0A218ZUT0-F1
#
_cell.length_a   1.000
_cell.length_b   1.000
_cell.length_c   1.000
_cell.angle_alpha   90.00
_cell.angle_beta   90.00
_cell.angle_gamma   90.00
#
_symmetry.space_group_name_H-M   'P 1'
#
loop_
_entity.id
_entity.type
_entity.pdbx_description
1 polymer ?
#
loop_
_entity_poly.entity_id
_entity_poly.type
_entity_poly.pdbx_seq_one_letter_code
_entity_poly.pdbx_strand_id
1 'polypeptide(L)' 'MDSSYHTRENTQIESYNSILENEVIRRFELSPFEDKMDTIDRFIAFYNNERLHSAIDYRALRDTYEE' A
#
# COMPACT_ATOMS: atom_id res chain seq x y z
N MET A 1 -22.07 -18.65 -3.44
CA MET A 1 -20.75 -18.02 -3.25
C MET A 1 -20.87 -16.60 -3.77
N ASP A 2 -20.68 -15.63 -2.89
CA ASP A 2 -20.95 -14.22 -3.17
C ASP A 2 -19.82 -13.61 -4.01
N SER A 3 -20.13 -13.28 -5.27
CA SER A 3 -19.23 -12.66 -6.26
C SER A 3 -18.70 -11.29 -5.79
N SER A 4 -19.38 -10.65 -4.83
CA SER A 4 -19.03 -9.35 -4.26
C SER A 4 -17.66 -9.34 -3.56
N TYR A 5 -17.26 -10.46 -2.94
CA TYR A 5 -16.00 -10.55 -2.19
C TYR A 5 -14.76 -10.42 -3.09
N HIS A 6 -14.78 -11.05 -4.26
CA HIS A 6 -13.66 -10.98 -5.22
C HIS A 6 -13.46 -9.56 -5.75
N THR A 7 -14.55 -8.82 -5.99
CA THR A 7 -14.48 -7.46 -6.52
C THR A 7 -13.86 -6.49 -5.50
N ARG A 8 -14.18 -6.66 -4.21
CA ARG A 8 -13.64 -5.80 -3.13
C ARG A 8 -12.14 -6.02 -2.91
N GLU A 9 -11.69 -7.27 -2.86
CA GLU A 9 -10.27 -7.59 -2.70
C GLU A 9 -9.45 -7.07 -3.90
N ASN A 10 -9.96 -7.26 -5.12
CA ASN A 10 -9.32 -6.72 -6.32
C ASN A 10 -9.26 -5.19 -6.30
N THR A 11 -10.32 -4.51 -5.85
CA THR A 11 -10.35 -3.05 -5.77
C THR A 11 -9.28 -2.51 -4.79
N GLN A 12 -9.05 -3.20 -3.68
CA GLN A 12 -8.01 -2.81 -2.71
C GLN A 12 -6.61 -2.99 -3.27
N ILE A 13 -6.36 -4.11 -3.96
CA ILE A 13 -5.08 -4.40 -4.62
C ILE A 13 -4.81 -3.41 -5.76
N GLU A 14 -5.83 -3.09 -6.57
CA GLU A 14 -5.75 -2.09 -7.64
C GLU A 14 -5.44 -0.69 -7.09
N SER A 15 -6.10 -0.30 -6.00
CA SER A 15 -5.83 0.98 -5.33
C SER A 15 -4.39 1.04 -4.79
N TYR A 16 -3.94 -0.02 -4.13
CA TYR A 16 -2.57 -0.14 -3.65
C TYR A 16 -1.55 0.01 -4.80
N ASN A 17 -1.73 -0.73 -5.90
CA ASN A 17 -0.83 -0.69 -7.04
C ASN A 17 -0.79 0.69 -7.70
N SER A 18 -1.94 1.38 -7.79
CA SER A 18 -2.01 2.75 -8.33
C SER A 18 -1.24 3.76 -7.47
N ILE A 19 -1.28 3.60 -6.14
CA ILE A 19 -0.55 4.47 -5.20
C ILE A 19 0.95 4.19 -5.31
N LEU A 20 1.37 2.91 -5.29
CA LEU A 20 2.76 2.52 -5.47
C LEU A 20 3.33 3.06 -6.78
N GLU A 21 2.58 2.96 -7.88
CA GLU A 21 3.03 3.48 -9.18
C GLU A 21 3.23 5.00 -9.15
N ASN A 22 2.28 5.75 -8.60
CA ASN A 22 2.31 7.21 -8.63
C ASN A 22 3.26 7.84 -7.60
N GLU A 23 3.43 7.22 -6.43
CA GLU A 23 4.24 7.78 -5.34
C GLU A 23 5.68 7.28 -5.35
N VAL A 24 5.92 6.07 -5.87
CA VAL A 24 7.25 5.45 -5.88
C VAL A 24 7.78 5.32 -7.31
N ILE A 25 7.11 4.54 -8.15
CA ILE A 25 7.67 4.14 -9.46
C ILE A 25 7.84 5.35 -10.41
N ARG A 26 6.88 6.27 -10.43
CA ARG A 26 6.91 7.46 -11.31
C ARG A 26 7.74 8.62 -10.74
N ARG A 27 7.98 8.66 -9.43
CA ARG A 27 8.71 9.76 -8.77
C ARG A 27 10.21 9.51 -8.63
N PHE A 28 10.61 8.26 -8.57
CA PHE A 28 12.02 7.89 -8.41
C PHE A 28 12.54 7.27 -9.71
N GLU A 29 13.62 7.79 -10.27
CA GLU A 29 14.41 7.10 -11.29
C GLU A 29 15.18 5.96 -10.62
N LEU A 30 14.45 4.88 -10.33
CA LEU A 30 15.00 3.72 -9.64
C LEU A 30 16.10 3.07 -10.48
N SER A 31 17.33 3.07 -9.97
CA SER A 31 18.52 2.39 -10.49
C SER A 31 19.29 1.81 -9.30
N PRO A 32 20.28 0.91 -9.49
CA PRO A 32 20.16 -0.54 -9.78
C PRO A 32 19.22 -1.35 -8.84
N PHE A 33 19.11 -2.67 -9.02
CA PHE A 33 18.08 -3.55 -8.44
C PHE A 33 17.99 -3.53 -6.90
N GLU A 34 19.10 -3.40 -6.18
CA GLU A 34 19.13 -3.39 -4.72
C GLU A 34 18.44 -2.15 -4.12
N ASP A 35 18.70 -0.96 -4.65
CA ASP A 35 18.07 0.29 -4.18
C ASP A 35 16.56 0.31 -4.45
N LYS A 36 16.10 -0.43 -5.48
CA LYS A 36 14.66 -0.57 -5.77
C LYS A 36 13.94 -1.35 -4.68
N MET A 37 14.53 -2.46 -4.24
CA MET A 37 13.90 -3.33 -3.24
C MET A 37 13.81 -2.66 -1.89
N ASP A 38 14.89 -1.99 -1.46
CA ASP A 38 14.86 -1.19 -0.23
C ASP A 38 13.82 -0.05 -0.28
N THR A 39 13.69 0.62 -1.43
CA THR A 39 12.65 1.66 -1.60
C THR A 39 11.23 1.07 -1.54
N ILE A 40 11.01 -0.08 -2.16
CA ILE A 40 9.71 -0.77 -2.15
C ILE A 40 9.41 -1.29 -0.73
N ASP A 41 10.37 -1.89 -0.04
CA ASP A 41 10.21 -2.42 1.31
C ASP A 41 9.86 -1.31 2.31
N ARG A 42 10.53 -0.16 2.21
CA ARG A 42 10.19 1.03 3.01
C ARG A 42 8.79 1.53 2.72
N PHE A 43 8.39 1.56 1.44
CA PHE A 43 7.03 1.95 1.07
C PHE A 43 5.99 0.97 1.61
N ILE A 44 6.23 -0.33 1.54
CA ILE A 44 5.34 -1.36 2.11
C ILE A 44 5.21 -1.19 3.62
N ALA A 45 6.33 -0.99 4.32
CA ALA A 45 6.33 -0.76 5.76
C ALA A 45 5.52 0.49 6.13
N PHE A 46 5.72 1.60 5.42
CA PHE A 46 4.95 2.83 5.60
C PHE A 46 3.45 2.63 5.30
N TYR A 47 3.11 2.02 4.16
CA TYR A 47 1.73 1.80 3.73
C TYR A 47 0.95 0.95 4.75
N ASN A 48 1.61 -0.07 5.32
CA ASN A 48 0.99 -1.00 6.26
C ASN A 48 1.00 -0.53 7.71
N ASN A 49 1.91 0.36 8.13
CA ASN A 49 2.05 0.69 9.55
C ASN A 49 1.80 2.16 9.89
N GLU A 50 1.93 3.06 8.92
CA GLU A 50 1.95 4.51 9.19
C GLU A 50 0.96 5.29 8.35
N ARG A 51 0.60 4.77 7.16
CA ARG A 51 -0.34 5.45 6.27
C ARG A 51 -1.74 5.48 6.89
N LEU A 52 -2.29 6.69 6.99
CA LEU A 52 -3.67 6.90 7.39
C LEU A 52 -4.59 6.46 6.25
N HIS A 53 -5.42 5.45 6.51
CA HIS A 53 -6.37 4.95 5.52
C HIS A 53 -7.76 5.47 5.85
N SER A 54 -8.36 6.21 4.92
CA SER A 54 -9.72 6.76 5.08
C SER A 54 -10.78 5.67 5.30
N ALA A 55 -10.51 4.44 4.86
CA ALA A 55 -11.38 3.28 5.08
C ALA A 55 -11.44 2.82 6.55
N ILE A 56 -10.50 3.24 7.40
CA ILE A 56 -10.43 2.92 8.84
C ILE A 56 -10.35 4.19 9.69
N ASP A 57 -11.17 5.19 9.38
CA ASP A 57 -11.28 6.44 10.14
C ASP A 57 -9.96 7.22 10.22
N TYR A 58 -9.18 7.21 9.13
CA TYR A 58 -7.86 7.85 9.06
C TYR A 58 -6.89 7.37 10.14
N ARG A 59 -7.00 6.12 10.55
CA ARG A 59 -6.01 5.48 11.43
C ARG A 59 -4.94 4.79 10.60
N ALA A 60 -3.76 4.63 11.20
CA ALA A 60 -2.78 3.70 10.66
C ALA A 60 -3.21 2.27 11.02
N LEU A 61 -2.94 1.33 10.12
CA LEU A 61 -3.27 -0.09 10.33
C LEU A 61 -2.61 -0.65 11.59
N ARG A 62 -1.40 -0.19 11.94
CA ARG A 62 -0.73 -0.58 13.20
C ARG A 62 -1.56 -0.27 14.44
N ASP A 63 -2.21 0.90 14.46
CA ASP A 63 -3.03 1.34 15.59
C ASP A 63 -4.32 0.51 15.73
N THR A 64 -4.72 -0.25 14.70
CA THR A 64 -5.91 -1.09 14.72
C THR A 64 -5.70 -2.50 15.29
N TYR A 65 -4.44 -2.94 15.49
CA TYR A 65 -4.10 -4.27 16.05
C TYR A 65 -3.59 -4.20 17.50
N GLU A 66 -3.43 -3.01 18.07
CA GLU A 66 -2.98 -2.80 19.45
C GLU A 66 -4.15 -2.55 20.45
N GLU A 67 -5.41 -2.73 20.03
CA GLU A 67 -6.65 -2.68 20.87
C GLU A 67 -7.16 -4.08 21.29
#